data_AF-A0AAU9H8E2-F1
#
_entry.id   AF-A0AAU9H8E2-F1
#
_cell.length_a   1.000
_cell.length_b   1.000
_cell.length_c   1.000
_cell.angle_alpha   90.00
_cell.angle_beta   90.00
_cell.angle_gamma   90.00
#
_symmetry.space_group_name_H-M   'P 1'
#
loop_
_entity.id
_entity.type
_entity.pdbx_description
1 polymer ?
#
loop_
_entity_poly.entity_id
_entity_poly.type
_entity_poly.pdbx_seq_one_letter_code
_entity_poly.pdbx_strand_id
1 'polypeptide(L)'
;MIKTIETDIGTYYFDSVNFTLSLSPISKQSSPTLDSVEDGVLKKVVINISNSCNLSCSYCYADGGNYGMDNRIMDLTTADNIIQEIASKGVTQINRLILFGGEPFFKYRIIYIFYRKIIYIIKCSEN
;
A
#
# COMPACT_ATOMS: atom_id res chain seq x y z
N MET A 1 -9.75 6.90 -1.24
CA MET A 1 -10.86 7.27 -0.34
C MET A 1 -10.45 8.54 0.38
N ILE A 2 -11.31 9.55 0.45
CA ILE A 2 -11.02 10.77 1.21
C ILE A 2 -11.69 10.63 2.58
N LYS A 3 -10.93 10.83 3.65
CA LYS A 3 -11.45 10.82 5.02
C LYS A 3 -11.36 12.21 5.64
N THR A 4 -12.46 12.64 6.24
CA THR A 4 -12.54 13.88 7.01
C THR A 4 -11.98 13.66 8.42
N ILE A 5 -11.13 14.57 8.87
CA ILE A 5 -10.55 14.62 10.21
C ILE A 5 -10.94 15.97 10.80
N GLU A 6 -11.84 15.95 11.78
CA GLU A 6 -12.23 17.15 12.52
C GLU A 6 -11.26 17.40 13.67
N THR A 7 -10.79 18.65 13.79
CA THR A 7 -9.90 19.10 14.86
C THR A 7 -10.43 20.40 15.47
N ASP A 8 -9.86 20.80 16.61
CA ASP A 8 -10.13 22.08 17.27
C ASP A 8 -9.74 23.31 16.42
N ILE A 9 -8.79 23.14 15.50
CA ILE A 9 -8.29 24.21 14.62
C ILE A 9 -8.87 24.18 13.20
N GLY A 10 -9.70 23.19 12.87
CA GLY A 10 -10.39 23.10 11.59
C GLY A 10 -10.54 21.67 11.04
N THR A 11 -11.12 21.59 9.86
CA THR A 11 -11.39 20.33 9.16
C THR A 11 -10.28 20.02 8.16
N TYR A 12 -9.71 18.82 8.26
CA TYR A 12 -8.70 18.30 7.34
C TYR A 12 -9.24 17.10 6.55
N TYR A 13 -8.71 16.90 5.36
CA TYR A 13 -9.08 15.81 4.46
C TYR A 13 -7.85 14.97 4.14
N PHE A 14 -7.86 13.70 4.53
CA PHE A 14 -6.81 12.75 4.20
C PHE A 14 -7.19 11.95 2.95
N ASP A 15 -6.38 12.06 1.90
CA ASP A 15 -6.51 11.24 0.70
C ASP A 15 -5.71 9.94 0.85
N SER A 16 -6.42 8.82 1.04
CA SER A 16 -5.81 7.49 1.16
C SER A 16 -5.14 6.99 -0.12
N VAL A 17 -5.44 7.60 -1.26
CA VAL A 17 -4.88 7.22 -2.57
C VAL A 17 -3.50 7.84 -2.72
N ASN A 18 -3.38 9.12 -2.39
CA ASN A 18 -2.15 9.89 -2.53
C ASN A 18 -1.31 9.97 -1.25
N PHE A 19 -1.86 9.54 -0.11
CA PHE A 19 -1.25 9.68 1.21
C PHE A 19 -0.96 11.15 1.58
N THR A 20 -1.91 12.04 1.29
CA THR A 20 -1.77 13.49 1.50
C THR A 20 -2.87 14.04 2.41
N LEU A 21 -2.56 15.08 3.18
CA LEU A 21 -3.51 15.84 4.00
C LEU A 21 -3.76 17.21 3.37
N SER A 22 -5.03 17.61 3.22
CA SER A 22 -5.42 18.91 2.64
C SER A 22 -6.50 19.60 3.47
N LEU A 23 -6.60 20.94 3.32
CA LEU A 23 -7.67 21.76 3.91
C LEU A 23 -8.94 21.78 3.04
N SER A 24 -8.88 21.21 1.84
CA SER A 24 -10.00 21.10 0.91
C SER A 24 -10.27 19.63 0.56
N PRO A 25 -11.54 19.26 0.34
CA PRO A 25 -11.93 17.89 -0.05
C PRO A 25 -11.50 17.52 -1.47
N ILE A 26 -10.97 18.48 -2.25
CA ILE A 26 -10.50 18.24 -3.61
C ILE A 26 -9.05 17.77 -3.53
N SER A 27 -8.83 16.46 -3.65
CA SER A 27 -7.56 15.95 -4.16
C SER A 27 -7.65 15.93 -5.69
N LYS A 28 -6.63 16.46 -6.37
CA LYS A 28 -6.48 16.20 -7.81
C LYS A 28 -6.34 14.70 -7.95
N GLN A 29 -7.33 14.05 -8.56
CA GLN A 29 -7.28 12.63 -8.88
C GLN A 29 -6.16 12.41 -9.90
N SER A 30 -4.95 12.19 -9.43
CA SER A 30 -4.09 11.18 -10.03
C SER A 30 -4.36 9.92 -9.23
N SER A 31 -5.13 9.00 -9.80
CA SER A 31 -4.98 7.61 -9.42
C SER A 31 -3.49 7.28 -9.49
N PRO A 32 -2.88 6.56 -8.52
CA PRO A 32 -1.73 5.76 -8.82
C PRO A 32 -2.26 4.69 -9.76
N THR A 33 -2.35 5.03 -11.04
CA THR A 33 -2.00 4.06 -12.05
C THR A 33 -0.67 3.45 -11.61
N LEU A 34 -0.43 2.19 -11.92
CA LEU A 34 0.95 1.68 -11.88
C LEU A 34 1.71 2.53 -12.89
N ASP A 35 2.18 3.68 -12.41
CA ASP A 35 2.71 4.78 -13.20
C ASP A 35 3.91 4.18 -13.91
N SER A 36 3.77 4.14 -15.24
CA SER A 36 4.72 3.72 -16.24
C SER A 36 5.95 3.02 -15.67
N VAL A 37 5.99 1.70 -15.80
CA VAL A 37 7.27 0.98 -15.75
C VAL A 37 8.11 1.54 -16.89
N GLU A 38 9.02 2.45 -16.56
CA GLU A 38 9.95 3.09 -17.49
C GLU A 38 11.25 2.31 -17.46
N ASP A 39 11.64 1.72 -18.58
CA ASP A 39 12.88 0.92 -18.70
C ASP A 39 13.01 -0.17 -17.62
N GLY A 40 11.90 -0.80 -17.24
CA GLY A 40 11.85 -1.84 -16.19
C GLY A 40 11.85 -1.29 -14.76
N VAL A 41 11.87 0.04 -14.57
CA VAL A 41 11.93 0.66 -13.24
C VAL A 41 10.54 1.04 -12.74
N LEU A 42 10.11 0.41 -11.64
CA LEU A 42 8.93 0.80 -10.89
C LEU A 42 9.31 1.79 -9.78
N LYS A 43 8.98 3.08 -9.97
CA LYS A 43 9.38 4.17 -9.07
C LYS A 43 8.82 4.01 -7.66
N LYS A 44 7.56 3.58 -7.52
CA LYS A 44 6.90 3.40 -6.22
C LYS A 44 5.83 2.34 -6.33
N VAL A 45 5.76 1.46 -5.34
CA VAL A 45 4.65 0.52 -5.16
C VAL A 45 4.21 0.52 -3.71
N VAL A 46 2.91 0.58 -3.49
CA VAL A 46 2.29 0.54 -2.16
C VAL A 46 1.43 -0.72 -2.09
N ILE A 47 1.77 -1.63 -1.20
CA ILE A 47 1.10 -2.91 -1.05
C ILE A 47 0.42 -2.96 0.31
N ASN A 48 -0.89 -3.07 0.30
CA ASN A 48 -1.68 -3.22 1.52
C ASN A 48 -1.63 -4.68 2.01
N ILE A 49 -0.93 -4.93 3.12
CA ILE A 49 -0.74 -6.25 3.73
C ILE A 49 -1.90 -6.63 4.63
N SER A 50 -2.53 -5.66 5.29
CA SER A 50 -3.63 -5.95 6.21
C SER A 50 -4.53 -4.75 6.42
N ASN A 51 -5.83 -4.97 6.40
CA ASN A 51 -6.83 -4.04 6.93
C ASN A 51 -7.23 -4.40 8.37
N SER A 52 -6.35 -5.08 9.11
CA SER A 52 -6.53 -5.44 10.50
C SER A 52 -5.41 -4.80 11.31
N CYS A 53 -5.74 -4.29 12.49
CA CYS A 53 -4.78 -3.72 13.44
C CYS A 53 -5.01 -4.32 14.81
N ASN A 54 -3.95 -4.56 15.57
CA ASN A 54 -4.02 -4.98 16.97
C ASN A 54 -4.20 -3.78 17.94
N LEU A 55 -4.26 -2.57 17.40
CA LEU A 55 -4.50 -1.32 18.14
C LEU A 55 -5.76 -0.64 17.62
N SER A 56 -6.31 0.28 18.43
CA SER A 56 -7.55 1.01 18.14
C SER A 56 -7.35 2.51 18.33
N CYS A 57 -6.35 3.08 17.63
CA CYS A 57 -5.98 4.49 17.79
C CYS A 57 -7.16 5.42 17.50
N SER A 58 -7.48 6.32 18.43
CA SER A 58 -8.58 7.30 18.29
C SER A 58 -8.37 8.27 17.12
N TYR A 59 -7.11 8.52 16.76
CA TYR A 59 -6.70 9.36 15.64
C TYR A 59 -6.46 8.55 14.34
N CYS A 60 -6.89 7.29 14.30
CA CYS A 60 -6.68 6.46 13.12
C CYS A 60 -7.52 6.96 11.94
N TYR A 61 -6.86 7.48 10.91
CA TYR A 61 -7.50 7.80 9.63
C TYR A 61 -8.09 6.56 8.92
N ALA A 62 -7.89 5.36 9.44
CA ALA A 62 -8.43 4.11 8.91
C ALA A 62 -9.50 3.46 9.81
N ASP A 63 -10.04 4.17 10.81
CA ASP A 63 -11.08 3.66 11.73
C ASP A 63 -10.64 2.38 12.46
N GLY A 64 -9.45 2.40 13.06
CA GLY A 64 -8.87 1.21 13.69
C GLY A 64 -8.18 0.27 12.69
N GLY A 65 -7.92 0.74 11.46
CA GLY A 65 -7.08 0.05 10.48
C GLY A 65 -7.85 -0.66 9.36
N ASN A 66 -9.18 -0.64 9.37
CA ASN A 66 -10.00 -1.42 8.44
C ASN A 66 -10.58 -0.65 7.25
N TYR A 67 -10.48 0.69 7.27
CA TYR A 67 -10.95 1.56 6.20
C TYR A 67 -12.46 1.39 5.88
N GLY A 68 -13.27 1.02 6.88
CA GLY A 68 -14.69 0.71 6.69
C GLY A 68 -14.95 -0.61 5.95
N MET A 69 -13.90 -1.43 5.76
CA MET A 69 -13.96 -2.75 5.15
C MET A 69 -13.83 -3.86 6.21
N ASP A 70 -14.03 -5.11 5.80
CA ASP A 70 -13.76 -6.27 6.66
C ASP A 70 -12.29 -6.30 7.09
N ASN A 71 -12.06 -6.68 8.35
CA ASN A 71 -10.74 -6.98 8.87
C ASN A 71 -10.15 -8.18 8.13
N ARG A 72 -9.18 -7.93 7.25
CA ARG A 72 -8.50 -8.97 6.47
C ARG A 72 -6.99 -8.82 6.55
N ILE A 73 -6.31 -9.95 6.43
CA ILE A 73 -4.87 -10.03 6.27
C ILE A 73 -4.64 -10.69 4.93
N MET A 74 -3.71 -10.15 4.14
CA MET A 74 -3.29 -10.74 2.87
C MET A 74 -3.01 -12.24 3.07
N ASP A 75 -3.40 -13.07 2.11
CA ASP A 75 -3.01 -14.48 2.07
C ASP A 75 -1.86 -14.70 1.07
N LEU A 76 -1.28 -15.90 1.08
CA LEU A 76 -0.18 -16.23 0.19
C LEU A 76 -0.58 -16.22 -1.29
N THR A 77 -1.82 -16.58 -1.59
CA THR A 77 -2.36 -16.55 -2.95
C THR A 77 -2.37 -15.13 -3.51
N THR A 78 -2.88 -14.18 -2.72
CA THR A 78 -2.91 -12.76 -3.08
C THR A 78 -1.50 -12.20 -3.22
N ALA A 79 -0.61 -12.53 -2.28
CA ALA A 79 0.81 -12.15 -2.35
C ALA A 79 1.46 -12.63 -3.65
N ASP A 80 1.23 -13.88 -4.03
CA ASP A 80 1.78 -14.49 -5.23
C ASP A 80 1.22 -13.88 -6.51
N ASN A 81 -0.07 -13.56 -6.55
CA ASN A 81 -0.68 -12.87 -7.68
C ASN A 81 -0.08 -11.47 -7.90
N ILE A 82 0.15 -10.71 -6.81
CA ILE A 82 0.80 -9.39 -6.88
C ILE A 82 2.22 -9.54 -7.44
N ILE A 83 2.97 -10.52 -6.96
CA ILE A 83 4.34 -10.80 -7.41
C ILE A 83 4.36 -11.15 -8.91
N GLN A 84 3.42 -11.98 -9.36
CA GLN A 84 3.28 -12.33 -10.77
C GLN A 84 2.90 -11.13 -11.63
N GLU A 85 2.05 -10.22 -11.12
CA GLU A 85 1.69 -9.00 -11.83
C GLU A 85 2.89 -8.04 -11.97
N ILE A 86 3.71 -7.91 -10.92
CA ILE A 86 4.96 -7.13 -10.99
C ILE A 86 5.91 -7.74 -12.04
N ALA A 87 6.06 -9.07 -12.02
CA ALA A 87 6.92 -9.79 -12.96
C ALA A 87 6.45 -9.64 -14.42
N SER A 88 5.14 -9.77 -14.67
CA SER A 88 4.56 -9.71 -16.01
C SER A 88 4.67 -8.32 -16.65
N LYS A 89 4.89 -7.29 -15.84
CA LYS A 89 5.14 -5.91 -16.30
C LYS A 89 6.60 -5.63 -16.63
N GLY A 90 7.48 -6.64 -16.58
CA GLY A 90 8.90 -6.49 -16.90
C GLY A 90 9.65 -5.62 -15.89
N VAL A 91 9.21 -5.60 -14.63
CA VAL A 91 9.86 -4.82 -13.57
C VAL A 91 11.19 -5.48 -13.18
N THR A 92 12.28 -4.81 -13.47
CA THR A 92 13.66 -5.18 -13.11
C THR A 92 14.17 -4.40 -11.90
N GLN A 93 13.50 -3.31 -11.51
CA GLN A 93 13.91 -2.51 -10.35
C GLN A 93 12.71 -1.88 -9.65
N ILE A 94 12.72 -1.84 -8.31
CA ILE A 94 11.73 -1.13 -7.51
C ILE A 94 12.46 -0.12 -6.61
N ASN A 95 12.26 1.18 -6.85
CA ASN A 95 12.94 2.22 -6.06
C ASN A 95 12.34 2.38 -4.66
N ARG A 96 11.02 2.19 -4.53
CA ARG A 96 10.31 2.36 -3.26
C ARG A 96 9.19 1.33 -3.11
N LEU A 97 9.42 0.34 -2.27
CA LEU A 97 8.41 -0.60 -1.81
C LEU A 97 7.87 -0.14 -0.45
N ILE A 98 6.58 0.19 -0.39
CA ILE A 98 5.89 0.55 0.84
C ILE A 98 4.92 -0.58 1.19
N LEU A 99 5.13 -1.20 2.34
CA LEU A 99 4.16 -2.11 2.93
C LEU A 99 3.24 -1.32 3.83
N PHE A 100 1.95 -1.47 3.61
CA PHE A 100 0.91 -0.60 4.15
C PHE A 100 -0.22 -1.42 4.78
N GLY A 101 -1.10 -0.77 5.57
CA GLY A 101 -2.25 -1.41 6.17
C GLY A 101 -2.64 -0.81 7.52
N GLY A 102 -3.37 -1.59 8.33
CA GLY A 102 -3.57 -1.41 9.76
C GLY A 102 -2.28 -1.69 10.52
N GLU A 103 -2.05 -2.94 10.93
CA GLU A 103 -0.77 -3.38 11.49
C GLU A 103 -0.07 -4.36 10.53
N PRO A 104 0.86 -3.90 9.66
CA PRO A 104 1.54 -4.76 8.69
C PRO A 104 2.31 -5.91 9.34
N PHE A 105 2.89 -5.71 10.53
CA PHE A 105 3.71 -6.73 11.19
C PHE A 105 2.91 -7.78 11.96
N PHE A 106 1.58 -7.63 12.05
CA PHE A 106 0.70 -8.58 12.74
C PHE A 106 0.84 -10.01 12.17
N LYS A 107 1.18 -10.14 10.88
CA LYS A 107 1.63 -11.40 10.26
C LYS A 107 2.94 -11.22 9.48
N TYR A 108 4.02 -10.97 10.22
CA TYR A 108 5.39 -10.81 9.67
C TYR A 108 5.83 -11.91 8.68
N ARG A 109 5.31 -13.14 8.81
CA ARG A 109 5.66 -14.27 7.92
C ARG A 109 5.32 -13.98 6.45
N ILE A 110 4.24 -13.25 6.19
CA ILE A 110 3.83 -12.90 4.83
C ILE A 110 4.77 -11.85 4.25
N ILE A 111 5.15 -10.84 5.05
CA ILE A 111 6.16 -9.85 4.68
C ILE A 111 7.47 -10.54 4.28
N TYR A 112 7.92 -11.50 5.09
CA TYR A 112 9.16 -12.23 4.82
C TYR A 112 9.10 -12.99 3.48
N ILE A 113 8.01 -13.73 3.24
CA ILE A 113 7.83 -14.50 1.99
C ILE A 113 7.73 -13.56 0.79
N PHE A 114 6.94 -12.49 0.91
CA PHE A 114 6.74 -11.50 -0.14
C PHE A 114 8.05 -10.83 -0.54
N TYR A 115 8.83 -10.37 0.45
CA TYR A 115 10.14 -9.75 0.23
C TYR A 115 11.14 -10.70 -0.44
N ARG A 116 11.20 -11.96 0.02
CA ARG A 116 12.06 -12.99 -0.57
C ARG A 116 11.72 -13.25 -2.04
N LYS A 117 10.42 -13.34 -2.37
CA LYS A 117 9.96 -13.59 -3.74
C LYS A 117 10.18 -12.38 -4.65
N ILE A 118 9.91 -11.15 -4.19
CA ILE A 118 10.18 -9.93 -4.97
C ILE A 118 11.65 -9.83 -5.34
N ILE A 119 12.56 -10.03 -4.38
CA ILE A 119 14.01 -9.96 -4.66
C ILE A 119 14.41 -11.04 -5.67
N TYR A 120 13.87 -12.24 -5.51
CA TYR A 120 14.17 -13.35 -6.41
C TYR A 120 13.78 -13.02 -7.84
N ILE A 121 12.56 -12.51 -8.07
CA ILE A 121 12.09 -12.16 -9.41
C ILE A 121 12.90 -11.01 -10.02
N ILE A 122 13.17 -9.97 -9.25
CA ILE A 122 13.98 -8.83 -9.70
C ILE A 122 15.37 -9.30 -10.14
N LYS A 123 16.04 -10.15 -9.34
CA LYS A 123 17.35 -10.71 -9.72
C LYS A 123 17.31 -11.62 -10.94
N CYS A 124 16.25 -12.41 -11.10
CA CYS A 124 16.11 -13.29 -12.26
C CYS A 124 15.83 -12.52 -13.56
N SER A 125 15.32 -11.29 -13.48
CA SER A 125 15.05 -10.46 -14.66
C SER A 125 16.30 -9.76 -15.25
N GLU A 126 17.44 -9.81 -14.56
CA GLU A 126 18.72 -9.26 -15.03
C GLU A 126 19.57 -10.24 -15.86
N ASN A 127 19.16 -11.51 -15.98
CA ASN A 127 19.80 -12.57 -16.78
C ASN A 127 19.00 -12.88 -18.05
#